data_AF-A0A8K0SFQ0-F1
#
_entry.id   AF-A0A8K0SFQ0-F1
#
_cell.length_a   1.000
_cell.length_b   1.000
_cell.length_c   1.000
_cell.angle_alpha   90.00
_cell.angle_beta   90.00
_cell.angle_gamma   90.00
#
_symmetry.space_group_name_H-M   'P 1'
#
loop_
_entity.id
_entity.type
_entity.pdbx_description
1 polymer ?
#
loop_
_entity_poly.entity_id
_entity_poly.type
_entity_poly.pdbx_seq_one_letter_code
_entity_poly.pdbx_strand_id
1 'polypeptide(L)'
;MPQNSEEDDHSRQLPTCRRCRVRKIKCDRGAPKCSNCTKAKAACIIVDPVTLEQYPRDYIRRLEERERELRLKLEDASPVLIHESATETTITAENDTPATQPSVSTLNPNGYVGDGSGLGFLRHVLSDPKWHHYKPQILQHLSERPNIPELSISANVQPPVEEATALLDN
;
A
#
# COMPACT_ATOMS: atom_id res chain seq x y z
N MET A 1 -17.55 -6.95 36.02
CA MET A 1 -16.14 -6.58 35.81
C MET A 1 -15.96 -6.41 34.31
N PRO A 2 -16.04 -5.19 33.75
CA PRO A 2 -15.90 -5.04 32.31
C PRO A 2 -14.45 -5.28 31.93
N GLN A 3 -14.26 -6.17 30.97
CA GLN A 3 -12.97 -6.59 30.44
C GLN A 3 -12.38 -5.43 29.64
N ASN A 4 -11.13 -5.12 29.95
CA ASN A 4 -10.30 -4.11 29.31
C ASN A 4 -10.07 -4.53 27.85
N SER A 5 -10.60 -3.76 26.91
CA SER A 5 -10.36 -3.92 25.47
C SER A 5 -8.94 -3.48 25.14
N GLU A 6 -7.99 -4.40 25.31
CA GLU A 6 -6.64 -4.30 24.74
C GLU A 6 -6.71 -4.65 23.24
N GLU A 7 -7.43 -3.81 22.47
CA GLU A 7 -7.42 -3.87 21.02
C GLU A 7 -6.07 -3.33 20.51
N ASP A 8 -5.25 -4.25 19.99
CA ASP A 8 -4.06 -4.07 19.16
C ASP A 8 -3.63 -2.59 18.87
N ASP A 9 -2.92 -1.99 19.82
CA ASP A 9 -2.30 -0.64 19.75
C ASP A 9 -1.02 -0.64 18.88
N HIS A 10 -1.01 -1.41 17.79
CA HIS A 10 -0.11 -1.15 16.66
C HIS A 10 -0.75 -0.17 15.65
N SER A 11 -1.96 0.30 15.94
CA SER A 11 -2.74 1.24 15.18
C SER A 11 -2.07 2.63 15.11
N ARG A 12 -1.44 2.90 13.97
CA ARG A 12 -0.99 4.23 13.49
C ARG A 12 -0.01 4.97 14.42
N GLN A 13 1.07 4.30 14.83
CA GLN A 13 2.17 5.00 15.48
C GLN A 13 2.77 6.06 14.53
N LEU A 14 2.55 7.34 14.84
CA LEU A 14 3.08 8.46 14.06
C LEU A 14 4.60 8.33 13.84
N PRO A 15 5.10 8.60 12.62
CA PRO A 15 6.50 8.42 12.29
C PRO A 15 7.42 9.28 13.16
N THR A 16 8.63 8.78 13.40
CA THR A 16 9.67 9.46 14.18
C THR A 16 9.93 10.85 13.61
N CYS A 17 9.93 11.88 14.46
CA CYS A 17 10.19 13.25 14.02
C CYS A 17 11.63 13.42 13.46
N ARG A 18 11.80 14.40 12.57
CA ARG A 18 13.06 14.73 11.89
C ARG A 18 14.22 14.92 12.87
N ARG A 19 14.00 15.64 13.97
CA ARG A 19 15.06 15.93 14.96
C ARG A 19 15.59 14.66 15.61
N CYS A 20 14.71 13.77 16.05
CA CYS A 20 15.11 12.50 16.65
C CYS A 20 15.81 11.59 15.62
N ARG A 21 15.33 11.59 14.37
CA ARG A 21 15.95 10.86 13.27
C ARG A 21 17.39 11.32 12.98
N VAL A 22 17.59 12.63 12.83
CA VAL A 22 18.92 13.23 12.58
C VAL A 22 19.87 13.00 13.75
N ARG A 23 19.37 13.09 14.99
CA ARG A 23 20.18 12.85 16.20
C ARG A 23 20.37 11.38 16.54
N LYS A 24 19.76 10.46 15.79
CA LYS A 24 19.78 9.01 16.05
C LYS A 24 19.39 8.67 17.51
N ILE A 25 18.33 9.31 18.02
CA ILE A 25 17.80 9.05 19.37
C ILE A 25 16.36 8.51 19.30
N LYS A 26 15.95 7.74 20.31
CA LYS A 26 14.58 7.21 20.42
C LYS A 26 13.59 8.36 20.50
N CYS A 27 12.56 8.32 19.64
CA CYS A 27 11.44 9.24 19.69
C CYS A 27 10.32 8.57 20.47
N ASP A 28 9.89 9.18 21.57
CA ASP A 28 8.74 8.73 22.38
C ASP A 28 7.40 8.94 21.67
N ARG A 29 7.39 9.64 20.52
CA ARG A 29 6.21 9.85 19.68
C ARG A 29 5.02 10.46 20.45
N GLY A 30 5.27 11.15 21.56
CA GLY A 30 4.24 11.96 22.22
C GLY A 30 3.73 13.07 21.30
N ALA A 31 2.45 13.40 21.42
CA ALA A 31 1.82 14.56 20.80
C ALA A 31 1.40 15.55 21.91
N PRO A 32 1.46 16.88 21.71
CA PRO A 32 1.82 17.63 20.50
C PRO A 32 3.28 17.45 20.04
N LYS A 33 4.22 17.45 20.98
CA LYS A 33 5.66 17.25 20.71
C LYS A 33 6.18 16.07 21.50
N CYS A 34 7.15 15.35 20.94
CA CYS A 34 7.87 14.32 21.68
C CYS A 34 8.72 14.94 22.80
N SER A 35 8.95 14.19 23.87
CA SER A 35 9.69 14.61 25.07
C SER A 35 11.05 15.24 24.76
N ASN A 36 11.79 14.69 23.78
CA ASN A 36 13.08 15.22 23.35
C ASN A 36 12.98 16.59 22.68
N CYS A 37 11.94 16.80 21.87
CA CYS A 37 11.68 18.08 21.22
C CYS A 37 11.16 19.11 22.23
N THR A 38 10.34 18.70 23.20
CA THR A 38 9.84 19.55 24.29
C THR A 38 10.99 20.04 25.17
N LYS A 39 11.87 19.15 25.64
CA LYS A 39 13.07 19.50 26.42
C LYS A 39 13.99 20.45 25.66
N ALA A 40 14.13 20.24 24.36
CA ALA A 40 14.94 21.08 23.49
C ALA A 40 14.27 22.39 23.06
N LYS A 41 13.02 22.65 23.47
CA LYS A 41 12.19 23.79 23.03
C LYS A 41 12.17 23.96 21.51
N ALA A 42 12.21 22.84 20.78
CA ALA A 42 12.28 22.83 19.31
C ALA A 42 10.92 22.46 18.68
N ALA A 43 10.79 22.71 17.37
CA ALA A 43 9.67 22.21 16.59
C ALA A 43 9.77 20.68 16.44
N CYS A 44 8.65 19.98 16.61
CA CYS A 44 8.55 18.54 16.35
C CYS A 44 7.91 18.35 14.97
N ILE A 45 8.76 18.09 13.97
CA ILE A 45 8.36 18.05 12.56
C ILE A 45 8.47 16.62 12.03
N ILE A 46 7.47 16.18 11.29
CA ILE A 46 7.45 14.94 10.52
C ILE A 46 7.72 15.30 9.05
N VAL A 47 8.53 14.49 8.38
CA VAL A 47 8.84 14.65 6.96
C VAL A 47 8.29 13.43 6.24
N ASP A 48 7.47 13.66 5.21
CA ASP A 48 7.02 12.62 4.31
C ASP A 48 8.21 12.16 3.43
N PRO A 49 8.58 10.87 3.40
CA PRO A 49 9.69 10.39 2.58
C PRO A 49 9.48 10.53 1.07
N VAL A 50 8.23 10.61 0.60
CA VAL A 50 7.91 10.67 -0.83
C VAL A 50 7.87 12.11 -1.32
N THR A 51 7.05 12.95 -0.67
CA THR A 51 6.85 14.36 -1.07
C THR A 51 7.90 15.30 -0.50
N LEU A 52 8.67 14.85 0.51
CA LEU A 52 9.60 15.66 1.31
C LEU A 52 8.94 16.83 2.05
N GLU A 53 7.61 16.85 2.12
CA GLU A 53 6.86 17.90 2.80
C GLU A 53 7.01 17.81 4.32
N GLN A 54 6.94 18.96 4.98
CA GLN A 54 7.18 19.11 6.42
C GLN A 54 5.89 19.44 7.16
N TYR A 55 5.47 18.53 8.03
CA TYR A 55 4.27 18.68 8.83
C TYR A 55 4.60 18.77 10.32
N PRO A 56 4.16 19.82 11.03
CA PRO A 56 4.23 19.86 12.49
C PRO A 56 3.41 18.73 13.10
N ARG A 57 3.95 18.06 14.12
CA ARG A 57 3.24 16.96 14.77
C ARG A 57 1.92 17.40 15.43
N ASP A 58 1.88 18.60 15.99
CA ASP A 58 0.67 19.23 16.53
C ASP A 58 -0.43 19.39 15.47
N TYR A 59 -0.05 19.63 14.21
CA TYR A 59 -0.99 19.79 13.11
C TYR A 59 -1.66 18.46 12.76
N ILE A 60 -0.87 17.40 12.63
CA ILE A 60 -1.38 16.05 12.38
C ILE A 60 -2.37 15.62 13.48
N ARG A 61 -2.02 15.84 14.75
CA ARG A 61 -2.93 15.55 15.88
C ARG A 61 -4.28 16.27 15.74
N ARG A 62 -4.28 17.54 15.36
CA ARG A 62 -5.52 18.31 15.17
C ARG A 62 -6.33 17.78 13.99
N LEU A 63 -5.69 17.33 12.92
CA LEU A 63 -6.36 16.71 11.78
C LEU A 63 -7.02 15.38 12.18
N GLU A 64 -6.32 14.53 12.92
CA GLU A 64 -6.87 13.26 13.42
C GLU A 64 -8.05 13.50 14.37
N GLU A 65 -7.95 14.51 15.24
CA GLU A 65 -9.04 14.90 16.14
C GLU A 65 -10.26 15.41 15.37
N ARG A 66 -10.03 16.22 14.34
CA ARG A 66 -11.09 16.73 13.47
C ARG A 66 -11.73 15.63 12.63
N GLU A 67 -10.93 14.71 12.10
CA GLU A 67 -11.41 13.53 11.37
C GLU A 67 -12.33 12.69 12.26
N ARG A 68 -11.93 12.44 13.52
CA ARG A 68 -12.75 11.70 14.49
C ARG A 68 -14.08 12.41 14.76
N GLU A 69 -14.04 13.71 15.03
CA GLU A 69 -15.24 14.51 15.27
C GLU A 69 -16.20 14.47 14.06
N LEU A 70 -15.66 14.61 12.85
CA LEU A 70 -16.45 14.56 11.63
C LEU A 70 -17.06 13.19 11.37
N ARG A 71 -16.32 12.11 11.65
CA ARG A 71 -16.83 10.75 11.54
C ARG A 71 -18.01 10.50 12.49
N LEU A 72 -17.87 10.90 13.76
CA LEU A 72 -18.96 10.78 14.74
C LEU A 72 -20.21 11.55 14.29
N LYS A 73 -20.03 12.78 13.79
CA LYS A 73 -21.15 13.59 13.28
C LYS A 73 -21.85 12.97 12.07
N LEU A 74 -21.13 12.27 11.20
CA LEU A 74 -21.71 11.56 10.07
C LEU A 74 -22.49 10.32 10.51
N GLU A 75 -22.00 9.61 11.53
CA GLU A 75 -22.67 8.45 12.12
C GLU A 75 -23.98 8.87 12.82
N ASP A 76 -23.95 9.94 13.61
CA ASP A 76 -25.14 10.51 14.25
C ASP A 76 -26.19 11.01 13.24
N ALA A 77 -25.76 11.44 12.05
CA ALA A 77 -26.63 12.01 11.01
C ALA A 77 -27.19 10.98 10.02
N SER A 78 -26.78 9.71 10.07
CA SER A 78 -27.18 8.68 9.10
C SER A 78 -27.69 7.40 9.78
N PRO A 79 -29.00 7.25 10.03
CA PRO A 79 -29.57 5.96 10.41
C PRO A 79 -29.88 5.15 9.14
N VAL A 80 -28.88 4.75 8.36
CA VAL A 80 -29.08 3.80 7.24
C VAL A 80 -27.90 2.83 7.09
N LEU A 81 -28.10 1.65 7.69
CA LEU A 81 -27.63 0.31 7.31
C LEU A 81 -26.12 0.09 7.10
N ILE A 82 -25.42 -0.22 8.20
CA ILE A 82 -24.22 -1.07 8.13
C ILE A 82 -24.62 -2.44 8.69
N HIS A 83 -24.77 -3.41 7.78
CA HIS A 83 -24.90 -4.82 8.15
C HIS A 83 -23.52 -5.32 8.54
N GLU A 84 -23.30 -5.48 9.85
CA GLU A 84 -22.18 -6.23 10.38
C GLU A 84 -22.27 -7.69 9.92
N SER A 85 -21.16 -8.21 9.40
CA SER A 85 -20.88 -9.63 9.47
C SER A 85 -19.38 -9.77 9.64
N ALA A 86 -18.93 -9.52 10.87
CA ALA A 86 -17.74 -10.14 11.38
C ALA A 86 -17.99 -11.65 11.44
N THR A 87 -17.23 -12.40 10.67
CA THR A 87 -16.89 -13.77 11.04
C THR A 87 -15.42 -13.96 10.68
N GLU A 88 -14.62 -13.98 11.74
CA GLU A 88 -13.25 -14.45 11.73
C GLU A 88 -13.18 -15.82 11.06
N THR A 89 -12.27 -15.98 10.10
CA THR A 89 -11.63 -17.27 9.86
C THR A 89 -10.17 -16.98 9.51
N THR A 90 -9.37 -17.09 10.57
CA THR A 90 -7.97 -17.51 10.61
C THR A 90 -7.38 -17.87 9.24
N ILE A 91 -6.47 -17.03 8.76
CA ILE A 91 -5.48 -17.44 7.77
C ILE A 91 -4.13 -17.27 8.46
N THR A 92 -3.68 -18.39 9.01
CA THR A 92 -2.29 -18.69 9.31
C THR A 92 -1.40 -18.24 8.16
N ALA A 93 -0.34 -17.51 8.49
CA ALA A 93 0.77 -17.29 7.58
C ALA A 93 1.44 -18.65 7.33
N GLU A 94 0.94 -19.38 6.35
CA GLU A 94 1.62 -20.53 5.77
C GLU A 94 1.95 -20.22 4.32
N ASN A 95 3.25 -20.39 4.03
CA ASN A 95 3.83 -20.36 2.70
C ASN A 95 3.09 -21.35 1.81
N ASP A 96 2.18 -20.86 0.98
CA ASP A 96 1.70 -21.64 -0.16
C ASP A 96 1.75 -20.77 -1.42
N THR A 97 2.91 -20.85 -2.06
CA THR A 97 3.00 -20.84 -3.51
C THR A 97 1.89 -21.75 -4.05
N PRO A 98 0.87 -21.26 -4.77
CA PRO A 98 0.00 -22.14 -5.51
C PRO A 98 0.78 -22.57 -6.75
N ALA A 99 1.55 -23.64 -6.61
CA ALA A 99 1.88 -24.49 -7.73
C ALA A 99 0.59 -25.17 -8.19
N THR A 100 -0.30 -24.42 -8.84
CA THR A 100 -1.45 -25.00 -9.54
C THR A 100 -0.95 -25.49 -10.89
N GLN A 101 -0.86 -26.81 -10.98
CA GLN A 101 -0.69 -27.56 -12.22
C GLN A 101 -1.72 -27.11 -13.29
N PRO A 102 -1.37 -27.22 -14.59
CA PRO A 102 -2.10 -26.57 -15.65
C PRO A 102 -3.41 -27.30 -15.95
N SER A 103 -4.53 -26.79 -15.43
CA SER A 103 -5.83 -27.11 -15.99
C SER A 103 -6.02 -26.27 -17.25
N VAL A 104 -5.62 -26.86 -18.38
CA VAL A 104 -5.79 -26.31 -19.73
C VAL A 104 -7.29 -26.17 -19.99
N SER A 105 -7.85 -25.00 -19.66
CA SER A 105 -9.17 -24.60 -20.13
C SER A 105 -8.98 -23.90 -21.47
N THR A 106 -9.01 -24.71 -22.52
CA THR A 106 -8.95 -24.32 -23.92
C THR A 106 -10.21 -23.54 -24.31
N LEU A 107 -10.24 -22.22 -24.07
CA LEU A 107 -11.20 -21.32 -24.73
C LEU A 107 -10.54 -19.96 -25.06
N ASN A 108 -10.17 -19.83 -26.35
CA ASN A 108 -9.84 -18.62 -27.14
C ASN A 108 -8.46 -17.91 -26.99
N PRO A 109 -7.89 -17.34 -28.09
CA PRO A 109 -6.45 -17.37 -28.37
C PRO A 109 -5.72 -16.00 -28.28
N ASN A 110 -6.29 -14.97 -27.65
CA ASN A 110 -5.71 -13.61 -27.68
C ASN A 110 -5.34 -12.99 -26.33
N GLY A 111 -5.03 -13.78 -25.29
CA GLY A 111 -4.78 -13.16 -23.98
C GLY A 111 -4.09 -14.00 -22.92
N TYR A 112 -3.37 -15.06 -23.29
CA TYR A 112 -2.57 -15.78 -22.30
C TYR A 112 -1.27 -15.01 -22.02
N VAL A 113 -1.37 -13.97 -21.18
CA VAL A 113 -0.21 -13.33 -20.54
C VAL A 113 0.01 -14.17 -19.29
N GLY A 114 1.08 -14.98 -19.26
CA GLY A 114 1.27 -16.11 -18.32
C GLY A 114 0.96 -15.84 -16.84
N ASP A 115 0.97 -16.90 -16.04
CA ASP A 115 0.71 -16.91 -14.59
C ASP A 115 1.40 -15.79 -13.78
N GLY A 116 2.58 -15.33 -14.21
CA GLY A 116 3.32 -14.20 -13.62
C GLY A 116 2.78 -12.79 -13.92
N SER A 117 1.76 -12.63 -14.76
CA SER A 117 1.31 -11.30 -15.25
C SER A 117 0.32 -10.60 -14.31
N GLY A 118 -0.02 -11.21 -13.18
CA GLY A 118 -0.94 -10.65 -12.19
C GLY A 118 -2.40 -10.52 -12.64
N LEU A 119 -2.75 -10.97 -13.86
CA LEU A 119 -4.12 -10.91 -14.39
C LEU A 119 -5.11 -11.75 -13.58
N GLY A 120 -4.66 -12.89 -13.03
CA GLY A 120 -5.45 -13.70 -12.11
C GLY A 120 -5.80 -12.97 -10.81
N PHE A 121 -4.82 -12.26 -10.24
CA PHE A 121 -5.02 -11.39 -9.07
C PHE A 121 -5.96 -10.22 -9.39
N LEU A 122 -5.77 -9.55 -10.53
CA LEU A 122 -6.66 -8.47 -10.96
C LEU A 122 -8.11 -8.94 -11.15
N ARG A 123 -8.33 -10.15 -11.69
CA ARG A 123 -9.67 -10.73 -11.80
C ARG A 123 -10.31 -10.93 -10.44
N HIS A 124 -9.55 -11.38 -9.45
CA HIS A 124 -10.04 -11.53 -8.08
C HIS A 124 -10.43 -10.17 -7.47
N VAL A 125 -9.54 -9.17 -7.56
CA VAL A 125 -9.80 -7.81 -7.04
C VAL A 125 -11.00 -7.15 -7.71
N LEU A 126 -11.14 -7.27 -9.04
CA LEU A 126 -12.26 -6.68 -9.79
C LEU A 126 -13.59 -7.46 -9.64
N SER A 127 -13.56 -8.62 -9.00
CA SER A 127 -14.76 -9.41 -8.65
C SER A 127 -15.20 -9.20 -7.20
N ASP A 128 -14.42 -8.49 -6.38
CA ASP A 128 -14.79 -8.15 -5.01
C ASP A 128 -15.95 -7.13 -5.02
N PRO A 129 -17.06 -7.41 -4.31
CA PRO A 129 -18.22 -6.53 -4.28
C PRO A 129 -17.93 -5.10 -3.79
N LYS A 130 -16.89 -4.91 -3.00
CA LYS A 130 -16.42 -3.57 -2.56
C LYS A 130 -15.97 -2.70 -3.73
N TRP A 131 -15.49 -3.32 -4.81
CA TRP A 131 -14.92 -2.61 -5.96
C TRP A 131 -15.90 -2.46 -7.13
N HIS A 132 -17.12 -2.99 -7.03
CA HIS A 132 -18.13 -2.87 -8.09
C HIS A 132 -18.47 -1.44 -8.46
N HIS A 133 -18.45 -0.52 -7.49
CA HIS A 133 -18.75 0.89 -7.74
C HIS A 133 -17.69 1.57 -8.64
N TYR A 134 -16.43 1.16 -8.53
CA TYR A 134 -15.31 1.73 -9.28
C TYR A 134 -15.05 0.99 -10.60
N LYS A 135 -15.58 -0.24 -10.74
CA LYS A 135 -15.44 -1.07 -11.93
C LYS A 135 -15.75 -0.33 -13.25
N PRO A 136 -16.86 0.41 -13.43
CA PRO A 136 -17.13 1.09 -14.69
C PRO A 136 -16.07 2.16 -15.03
N GLN A 137 -15.60 2.91 -14.03
CA GLN A 137 -14.56 3.93 -14.20
C GLN A 137 -13.21 3.28 -14.54
N ILE A 138 -12.84 2.21 -13.83
CA ILE A 138 -11.59 1.47 -14.08
C ILE A 138 -11.58 0.91 -15.51
N LEU A 139 -12.68 0.28 -15.94
CA LEU A 139 -12.78 -0.27 -17.28
C LEU A 139 -12.73 0.83 -18.35
N GLN A 140 -13.38 1.97 -18.12
CA GLN A 140 -13.32 3.12 -19.01
C GLN A 140 -11.87 3.65 -19.15
N HIS A 141 -11.18 3.89 -18.04
CA HIS A 141 -9.78 4.33 -18.05
C HIS A 141 -8.83 3.33 -18.73
N LEU A 142 -9.07 2.03 -18.58
CA LEU A 142 -8.29 1.00 -19.25
C LEU A 142 -8.55 0.99 -20.77
N SER A 143 -9.77 1.31 -21.20
CA SER A 143 -10.11 1.41 -22.62
C SER A 143 -9.54 2.67 -23.29
N GLU A 144 -9.37 3.75 -22.53
CA GLU A 144 -8.79 5.02 -22.99
C GLU A 144 -7.25 5.00 -22.98
N ARG A 145 -6.64 3.90 -22.53
CA ARG A 145 -5.18 3.81 -22.40
C ARG A 145 -4.53 3.85 -23.78
N PRO A 146 -3.54 4.74 -24.02
CA PRO A 146 -2.86 4.79 -25.30
C PRO A 146 -2.24 3.43 -25.60
N ASN A 147 -2.42 2.97 -26.84
CA ASN A 147 -1.91 1.69 -27.30
C ASN A 147 -0.39 1.68 -27.08
N ILE A 148 0.10 0.71 -26.31
CA ILE A 148 1.54 0.55 -26.12
C ILE A 148 2.08 0.20 -27.52
N PRO A 149 2.97 1.01 -28.11
CA PRO A 149 3.53 0.65 -29.41
C PRO A 149 4.16 -0.74 -29.26
N GLU A 150 3.81 -1.66 -30.16
CA GLU A 150 4.45 -2.98 -30.18
C GLU A 150 5.96 -2.74 -30.26
N LEU A 151 6.65 -3.13 -29.18
CA LEU A 151 8.10 -3.13 -29.16
C LEU A 151 8.52 -4.22 -30.14
N SER A 152 9.04 -3.83 -31.30
CA SER A 152 9.68 -4.78 -32.22
C SER A 152 10.91 -5.34 -31.52
N ILE A 153 10.78 -6.55 -30.96
CA ILE A 153 11.89 -7.26 -30.34
C ILE A 153 12.84 -7.67 -31.47
N SER A 154 13.92 -6.92 -31.63
CA SER A 154 15.05 -7.34 -32.46
C SER A 154 16.05 -8.07 -31.58
N ALA A 155 16.50 -9.24 -32.03
CA ALA A 155 17.56 -9.96 -31.35
C ALA A 155 18.82 -9.08 -31.31
N ASN A 156 19.36 -8.86 -30.12
CA ASN A 156 20.62 -8.15 -30.00
C ASN A 156 21.72 -8.99 -30.66
N VAL A 157 22.54 -8.36 -31.50
CA VAL A 157 23.66 -9.06 -32.14
C VAL A 157 24.66 -9.42 -31.06
N GLN A 158 25.05 -10.69 -30.99
CA GLN A 158 26.02 -11.15 -30.00
C GLN A 158 27.37 -10.45 -30.28
N PRO A 159 28.06 -9.92 -29.25
CA PRO A 159 29.38 -9.33 -29.44
C PRO A 159 30.36 -10.37 -29.99
N PRO A 160 31.36 -9.94 -30.77
CA PRO A 160 32.40 -10.83 -31.26
C PRO A 160 33.11 -11.56 -30.11
N VAL A 161 33.53 -12.80 -30.36
CA VAL A 161 34.07 -13.72 -29.34
C VAL A 161 35.25 -13.09 -28.59
N GLU A 162 36.09 -12.31 -29.26
CA GLU A 162 37.25 -11.62 -28.66
C GLU A 162 36.84 -10.63 -27.57
N GLU A 163 35.74 -9.90 -27.78
CA GLU A 163 35.22 -8.92 -26.83
C GLU A 163 34.55 -9.64 -25.64
N ALA A 164 33.89 -10.77 -25.89
CA ALA A 164 33.32 -11.61 -24.83
C ALA A 164 34.41 -12.25 -23.95
N THR A 165 35.54 -12.67 -24.53
CA THR A 165 36.66 -13.25 -23.77
C THR A 165 37.38 -12.21 -22.93
N ALA A 166 37.54 -10.98 -23.43
CA ALA A 166 38.18 -9.90 -22.68
C ALA A 166 37.44 -9.50 -21.39
N LEU A 167 36.14 -9.81 -21.29
CA LEU A 167 35.33 -9.58 -20.09
C LEU A 167 35.48 -10.66 -19.01
N LEU A 168 35.98 -11.85 -19.38
CA LEU A 168 36.19 -12.96 -18.44
C LEU A 168 37.57 -12.91 -17.78
N ASP A 169 38.52 -12.20 -18.37
CA ASP A 169 39.91 -12.10 -17.92
C ASP A 169 40.19 -10.91 -16.96
N ASN A 170 39.14 -10.33 -16.33
CA ASN A 170 39.23 -9.23 -15.35
C ASN A 170 38.94 -9.70 -13.92
#